data_AF-A0A352QRP5-F1
#
_entry.id   AF-A0A352QRP5-F1
#
_cell.length_a   1.000
_cell.length_b   1.000
_cell.length_c   1.000
_cell.angle_alpha   90.00
_cell.angle_beta   90.00
_cell.angle_gamma   90.00
#
_symmetry.space_group_name_H-M   'P 1'
#
loop_
_entity.id
_entity.type
_entity.pdbx_description
1 polymer ?
#
loop_
_entity_poly.entity_id
_entity_poly.type
_entity_poly.pdbx_seq_one_letter_code
_entity_poly.pdbx_strand_id
1 'polypeptide(L)'
;MIRATLFLALAAGLAALPAAADDEFLSPPAADALRAGRQAAFDAKLRPEASAKAVTVEEVGDADSFGRNVKWLGLMSGYVGLSTDCTPAPGDPVDPSCITVNPAPAFTPFNQADLAVVTLPGRSTHSLICHWQTPIISVAYSNATGARQSYRFQALASYRIESEVLQGLNDPNSGDPYNGAIELALGSINDAGYLEDGDFFTRQYTQSRTCIGGLVSKRALVDQYGLTEAQARRFFREPITIRMSIRGNARMVEAANINFGTRFTGD
;
A
#
# COMPACT_ATOMS: atom_id res chain seq x y z
N MET A 1 -50.12 44.74 -47.40
CA MET A 1 -50.78 43.94 -46.36
C MET A 1 -49.92 42.70 -46.08
N ILE A 2 -49.55 42.51 -44.80
CA ILE A 2 -49.16 41.25 -44.12
C ILE A 2 -47.80 40.62 -44.52
N ARG A 3 -46.73 40.92 -43.74
CA ARG A 3 -45.96 40.07 -42.77
C ARG A 3 -45.06 39.01 -43.45
N ALA A 4 -43.76 38.87 -43.14
CA ALA A 4 -43.06 38.90 -41.85
C ALA A 4 -41.56 39.27 -42.08
N THR A 5 -40.97 40.25 -41.38
CA THR A 5 -40.12 40.09 -40.16
C THR A 5 -39.21 38.87 -40.20
N LEU A 6 -37.92 38.88 -39.89
CA LEU A 6 -36.92 39.81 -39.32
C LEU A 6 -35.66 38.90 -39.25
N PHE A 7 -34.41 39.37 -39.39
CA PHE A 7 -33.29 38.96 -38.52
C PHE A 7 -31.96 39.60 -38.99
N LEU A 8 -31.52 40.51 -38.13
CA LEU A 8 -30.15 40.79 -37.68
C LEU A 8 -29.04 41.05 -38.71
N ALA A 9 -28.75 42.35 -38.85
CA ALA A 9 -27.39 42.83 -38.99
C ALA A 9 -26.68 42.80 -37.61
N LEU A 10 -25.47 42.25 -37.55
CA LEU A 10 -24.34 42.87 -36.84
C LEU A 10 -23.04 42.18 -37.27
N ALA A 11 -22.33 42.83 -38.18
CA ALA A 11 -20.89 42.70 -38.31
C ALA A 11 -20.21 43.64 -37.30
N ALA A 12 -18.95 43.34 -36.99
CA ALA A 12 -17.99 44.07 -36.15
C ALA A 12 -17.94 43.68 -34.67
N GLY A 13 -16.90 42.91 -34.35
CA GLY A 13 -16.49 42.58 -32.99
C GLY A 13 -15.25 41.69 -32.97
N LEU A 14 -14.26 41.91 -33.85
CA LEU A 14 -12.90 41.43 -33.63
C LEU A 14 -12.31 42.23 -32.46
N ALA A 15 -12.65 41.84 -31.24
CA ALA A 15 -11.86 42.16 -30.07
C ALA A 15 -10.91 40.97 -29.85
N ALA A 16 -9.62 41.23 -30.05
CA ALA A 16 -8.56 40.33 -29.63
C ALA A 16 -8.79 39.98 -28.15
N LEU A 17 -9.01 38.69 -27.88
CA LEU A 17 -8.83 38.16 -26.53
C LEU A 17 -7.39 38.48 -26.12
N PRO A 18 -7.14 39.07 -24.92
CA PRO A 18 -5.78 39.19 -24.44
C PRO A 18 -5.20 37.78 -24.40
N ALA A 19 -4.08 37.57 -25.10
CA ALA A 19 -3.27 36.37 -24.95
C ALA A 19 -3.07 36.16 -23.45
N ALA A 20 -3.45 34.99 -22.95
CA ALA A 20 -3.09 34.58 -21.60
C ALA A 20 -1.58 34.77 -21.50
N ALA A 21 -1.13 35.69 -20.64
CA ALA A 21 0.27 35.80 -20.33
C ALA A 21 0.72 34.40 -19.88
N ASP A 22 1.75 33.88 -20.54
CA ASP A 22 2.45 32.69 -20.09
C ASP A 22 2.90 32.97 -18.65
N ASP A 23 2.15 32.43 -17.69
CA ASP A 23 2.45 32.51 -16.26
C ASP A 23 3.55 31.50 -15.99
N GLU A 24 4.72 31.76 -16.58
CA GLU A 24 5.92 30.98 -16.40
C GLU A 24 6.34 31.14 -14.94
N PHE A 25 6.05 30.12 -14.12
CA PHE A 25 6.41 30.13 -12.71
C PHE A 25 7.92 30.25 -12.56
N LEU A 26 8.41 31.47 -12.39
CA LEU A 26 9.79 31.75 -12.05
C LEU A 26 9.94 31.52 -10.55
N SER A 27 10.64 30.45 -10.19
CA SER A 27 10.99 30.20 -8.79
C SER A 27 11.76 31.40 -8.24
N PRO A 28 11.37 31.95 -7.07
CA PRO A 28 12.10 33.06 -6.48
C PRO A 28 13.55 32.65 -6.22
N PRO A 29 14.50 33.61 -6.22
CA PRO A 29 15.89 33.33 -5.91
C PRO A 29 15.99 32.56 -4.59
N ALA A 30 16.88 31.55 -4.53
CA ALA A 30 17.00 30.66 -3.37
C ALA A 30 17.20 31.41 -2.04
N ALA A 31 17.89 32.54 -2.07
CA ALA A 31 18.07 33.40 -0.90
C ALA A 31 16.74 33.97 -0.35
N ASP A 32 15.82 34.33 -1.24
CA ASP A 32 14.52 34.89 -0.86
C ASP A 32 13.56 33.79 -0.41
N ALA A 33 13.59 32.62 -1.05
CA ALA A 33 12.88 31.44 -0.57
C ALA A 33 13.33 31.02 0.83
N LEU A 34 14.64 31.02 1.11
CA LEU A 34 15.19 30.70 2.43
C LEU A 34 14.83 31.75 3.48
N ARG A 35 14.85 33.04 3.11
CA ARG A 35 14.44 34.14 3.98
C ARG A 35 12.96 34.05 4.34
N ALA A 36 12.11 33.83 3.34
CA ALA A 36 10.67 33.63 3.53
C ALA A 36 10.39 32.40 4.39
N GLY A 37 11.10 31.28 4.16
CA GLY A 37 10.98 30.07 4.99
C GLY A 37 11.39 30.31 6.46
N ARG A 38 12.46 31.09 6.70
CA ARG A 38 12.86 31.48 8.06
C ARG A 38 11.83 32.39 8.71
N GLN A 39 11.33 33.39 7.99
CA GLN A 39 10.31 34.31 8.48
C GLN A 39 9.03 33.55 8.85
N ALA A 40 8.55 32.66 7.98
CA ALA A 40 7.38 31.81 8.24
C ALA A 40 7.58 30.91 9.46
N ALA A 41 8.78 30.36 9.65
CA ALA A 41 9.10 29.56 10.84
C ALA A 41 9.14 30.40 12.13
N PHE A 42 9.57 31.66 12.06
CA PHE A 42 9.50 32.60 13.19
C PHE A 42 8.07 33.02 13.49
N ASP A 43 7.28 33.37 12.48
CA ASP A 43 5.88 33.77 12.62
C ASP A 43 5.02 32.62 13.17
N ALA A 44 5.30 31.37 12.76
CA ALA A 44 4.66 30.18 13.31
C ALA A 44 4.96 29.98 14.80
N LYS A 45 6.17 30.33 15.26
CA LYS A 45 6.55 30.28 16.69
C LYS A 45 5.93 31.39 17.52
N LEU A 46 5.59 32.52 16.90
CA LEU A 46 5.06 33.72 17.57
C LEU A 46 3.53 33.78 17.58
N ARG A 47 2.85 32.98 16.75
CA ARG A 47 1.40 32.85 16.84
C ARG A 47 1.04 32.16 18.15
N PRO A 48 0.23 32.79 19.03
CA PRO A 48 -0.39 32.08 20.12
C PRO A 48 -1.19 30.94 19.50
N GLU A 49 -0.92 29.70 19.90
CA GLU A 49 -1.85 28.62 19.66
C GLU A 49 -3.14 29.01 20.40
N ALA A 50 -4.09 29.59 19.68
CA ALA A 50 -5.47 29.54 20.11
C ALA A 50 -5.71 28.07 20.42
N SER A 51 -6.07 27.76 21.67
CA SER A 51 -6.39 26.41 22.11
C SER A 51 -7.55 25.92 21.26
N ALA A 52 -7.24 25.42 20.06
CA ALA A 52 -8.15 24.71 19.21
C ALA A 52 -8.67 23.58 20.09
N LYS A 53 -9.99 23.52 20.24
CA LYS A 53 -10.66 22.41 20.92
C LYS A 53 -9.99 21.13 20.43
N ALA A 54 -9.49 20.30 21.35
CA ALA A 54 -8.89 19.02 20.98
C ALA A 54 -9.92 18.26 20.14
N VAL A 55 -9.52 17.83 18.94
CA VAL A 55 -10.41 17.07 18.08
C VAL A 55 -10.79 15.77 18.76
N THR A 56 -12.05 15.37 18.64
CA THR A 56 -12.50 14.12 19.26
C THR A 56 -12.38 12.95 18.29
N VAL A 57 -12.41 11.73 18.83
CA VAL A 57 -12.48 10.50 18.02
C VAL A 57 -13.68 10.53 17.09
N GLU A 58 -14.83 11.06 17.54
CA GLU A 58 -16.05 11.14 16.74
C GLU A 58 -15.91 12.12 15.56
N GLU A 59 -15.05 13.15 15.71
CA GLU A 59 -14.81 14.15 14.67
C GLU A 59 -13.84 13.64 13.59
N VAL A 60 -12.77 12.91 13.97
CA VAL A 60 -11.66 12.57 13.04
C VAL A 60 -11.29 11.09 12.96
N GLY A 61 -11.95 10.21 13.73
CA GLY A 61 -11.69 8.78 13.81
C GLY A 61 -10.43 8.41 14.62
N ASP A 62 -9.32 9.09 14.36
CA ASP A 62 -8.04 8.92 15.07
C ASP A 62 -7.52 10.27 15.58
N ALA A 63 -7.98 10.68 16.76
CA ALA A 63 -7.60 11.93 17.38
C ALA A 63 -6.11 11.99 17.77
N ASP A 64 -5.48 10.82 18.01
CA ASP A 64 -4.09 10.75 18.46
C ASP A 64 -3.07 11.15 17.38
N SER A 65 -3.39 10.88 16.10
CA SER A 65 -2.55 11.23 14.95
C SER A 65 -2.84 12.61 14.38
N PHE A 66 -3.97 13.23 14.74
CA PHE A 66 -4.37 14.54 14.20
C PHE A 66 -3.32 15.63 14.49
N GLY A 67 -2.98 16.40 13.46
CA GLY A 67 -2.00 17.50 13.55
C GLY A 67 -0.54 17.05 13.62
N ARG A 68 -0.24 15.75 13.54
CA ARG A 68 1.14 15.23 13.52
C ARG A 68 1.72 15.21 12.11
N ASN A 69 3.05 15.27 12.04
CA ASN A 69 3.79 15.21 10.78
C ASN A 69 3.94 13.77 10.32
N VAL A 70 3.63 13.51 9.06
CA VAL A 70 3.88 12.20 8.45
C VAL A 70 5.38 12.01 8.24
N LYS A 71 5.94 10.91 8.78
CA LYS A 71 7.32 10.49 8.63
C LYS A 71 7.39 9.28 7.72
N TRP A 72 8.43 9.25 6.88
CA TRP A 72 8.79 8.04 6.16
C TRP A 72 9.56 7.09 7.07
N LEU A 73 9.06 5.86 7.23
CA LEU A 73 9.65 4.87 8.15
C LEU A 73 10.50 3.84 7.42
N GLY A 74 10.23 3.61 6.13
CA GLY A 74 11.02 2.67 5.33
C GLY A 74 10.25 2.08 4.16
N LEU A 75 10.94 1.18 3.45
CA LEU A 75 10.43 0.41 2.32
C LEU A 75 10.86 -1.05 2.52
N MET A 76 9.97 -1.97 2.18
CA MET A 76 10.32 -3.36 1.95
C MET A 76 9.76 -3.82 0.60
N SER A 77 10.42 -4.80 0.00
CA SER A 77 9.94 -5.43 -1.23
C SER A 77 10.27 -6.91 -1.18
N GLY A 78 9.32 -7.75 -1.59
CA GLY A 78 9.45 -9.18 -1.63
C GLY A 78 9.00 -9.68 -2.99
N TYR A 79 9.64 -10.76 -3.44
CA TYR A 79 9.48 -11.31 -4.77
C TYR A 79 9.27 -12.81 -4.72
N VAL A 80 8.33 -13.29 -5.52
CA VAL A 80 8.07 -14.70 -5.79
C VAL A 80 7.88 -14.89 -7.29
N GLY A 81 8.57 -15.87 -7.86
CA GLY A 81 8.35 -16.35 -9.22
C GLY A 81 7.56 -17.66 -9.20
N LEU A 82 6.62 -17.82 -10.12
CA LEU A 82 6.03 -19.12 -10.46
C LEU A 82 6.54 -19.50 -11.86
N SER A 83 6.94 -20.75 -12.06
CA SER A 83 7.44 -21.25 -13.33
C SER A 83 7.15 -22.74 -13.48
N THR A 84 7.07 -23.26 -14.71
CA THR A 84 7.02 -24.71 -14.96
C THR A 84 8.35 -25.40 -14.67
N ASP A 85 9.45 -24.65 -14.66
CA ASP A 85 10.79 -25.12 -14.31
C ASP A 85 11.54 -24.07 -13.48
N CYS A 86 12.08 -24.51 -12.34
CA CYS A 86 12.91 -23.71 -11.43
C CYS A 86 14.33 -24.26 -11.31
N THR A 87 14.75 -25.13 -12.23
CA THR A 87 16.10 -25.69 -12.26
C THR A 87 17.11 -24.59 -12.63
N PRO A 88 18.11 -24.29 -11.78
CA PRO A 88 19.13 -23.31 -12.12
C PRO A 88 19.99 -23.81 -13.29
N ALA A 89 20.55 -22.88 -14.08
CA ALA A 89 21.53 -23.24 -15.09
C ALA A 89 22.78 -23.85 -14.41
N PRO A 90 23.56 -24.69 -15.12
CA PRO A 90 24.77 -25.28 -14.56
C PRO A 90 25.74 -24.21 -14.04
N GLY A 91 25.98 -24.19 -12.72
CA GLY A 91 26.86 -23.23 -12.06
C GLY A 91 26.15 -22.08 -11.34
N ASP A 92 24.84 -21.90 -11.57
CA ASP A 92 24.03 -20.89 -10.89
C ASP A 92 23.43 -21.41 -9.58
N PRO A 93 23.26 -20.54 -8.56
CA PRO A 93 22.55 -20.91 -7.34
C PRO A 93 21.06 -21.14 -7.61
N VAL A 94 20.45 -22.04 -6.83
CA VAL A 94 18.99 -22.21 -6.82
C VAL A 94 18.33 -20.90 -6.36
N ASP A 95 17.32 -20.44 -7.09
CA ASP A 95 16.51 -19.29 -6.69
C ASP A 95 15.42 -19.73 -5.69
N PRO A 96 15.52 -19.37 -4.40
CA PRO A 96 14.51 -19.75 -3.39
C PRO A 96 13.17 -19.06 -3.62
N SER A 97 13.11 -17.99 -4.42
CA SER A 97 11.89 -17.29 -4.78
C SER A 97 11.13 -17.95 -5.94
N CYS A 98 11.74 -18.91 -6.66
CA CYS A 98 11.08 -19.64 -7.74
C CYS A 98 10.30 -20.84 -7.20
N ILE A 99 9.03 -20.94 -7.60
CA ILE A 99 8.14 -22.03 -7.21
C ILE A 99 7.66 -22.74 -8.48
N THR A 100 7.93 -24.04 -8.55
CA THR A 100 7.45 -24.87 -9.65
C THR A 100 5.93 -25.00 -9.59
N VAL A 101 5.25 -24.66 -10.69
CA VAL A 101 3.81 -24.86 -10.80
C VAL A 101 3.47 -26.34 -10.97
N ASN A 102 2.41 -26.77 -10.30
CA ASN A 102 1.87 -28.11 -10.49
C ASN A 102 1.34 -28.27 -11.92
N PRO A 103 1.49 -29.44 -12.53
CA PRO A 103 0.98 -29.70 -13.87
C PRO A 103 -0.51 -29.33 -14.00
N ALA A 104 -0.85 -28.62 -15.08
CA ALA A 104 -2.23 -28.25 -15.35
C ALA A 104 -3.13 -29.51 -15.44
N PRO A 105 -4.35 -29.49 -14.90
CA PRO A 105 -5.05 -28.32 -14.34
C PRO A 105 -4.99 -28.23 -12.81
N ALA A 106 -3.97 -28.81 -12.15
CA ALA A 106 -3.87 -28.80 -10.69
C ALA A 106 -3.64 -27.39 -10.12
N PHE A 107 -4.05 -27.19 -8.86
CA PHE A 107 -3.74 -25.98 -8.10
C PHE A 107 -2.30 -26.03 -7.58
N THR A 108 -1.63 -24.89 -7.58
CA THR A 108 -0.30 -24.66 -7.00
C THR A 108 -0.44 -23.68 -5.84
N PRO A 109 -0.59 -24.17 -4.59
CA PRO A 109 -0.50 -23.31 -3.43
C PRO A 109 0.95 -22.86 -3.23
N PHE A 110 1.13 -21.60 -2.82
CA PHE A 110 2.45 -21.08 -2.46
C PHE A 110 2.36 -20.23 -1.20
N ASN A 111 3.41 -20.31 -0.38
CA ASN A 111 3.55 -19.52 0.83
C ASN A 111 5.04 -19.31 1.11
N GLN A 112 5.58 -18.18 0.66
CA GLN A 112 6.94 -17.78 0.92
C GLN A 112 6.99 -16.83 2.10
N ALA A 113 7.62 -17.30 3.17
CA ALA A 113 7.72 -16.57 4.42
C ALA A 113 8.94 -15.64 4.42
N ASP A 114 8.85 -14.56 5.18
CA ASP A 114 9.99 -13.72 5.59
C ASP A 114 10.87 -13.21 4.43
N LEU A 115 10.24 -12.89 3.29
CA LEU A 115 10.89 -12.38 2.08
C LEU A 115 11.54 -11.01 2.27
N ALA A 116 11.04 -10.23 3.22
CA ALA A 116 11.63 -8.95 3.59
C ALA A 116 11.36 -8.62 5.05
N VAL A 117 12.27 -7.86 5.65
CA VAL A 117 12.17 -7.43 7.05
C VAL A 117 12.56 -5.96 7.17
N VAL A 118 11.83 -5.23 8.01
CA VAL A 118 12.25 -3.91 8.51
C VAL A 118 12.09 -3.88 10.02
N THR A 119 13.09 -3.36 10.72
CA THR A 119 12.99 -3.09 12.15
C THR A 119 12.93 -1.58 12.35
N LEU A 120 11.81 -1.12 12.87
CA LEU A 120 11.61 0.26 13.28
C LEU A 120 12.19 0.43 14.68
N PRO A 121 13.15 1.35 14.90
CA PRO A 121 13.59 1.71 16.24
C PRO A 121 12.41 2.20 17.09
N GLY A 122 12.52 2.04 18.41
CA GLY A 122 11.53 2.58 19.32
C GLY A 122 11.33 4.09 19.12
N ARG A 123 10.08 4.55 19.20
CA ARG A 123 9.68 5.96 18.99
C ARG A 123 9.87 6.48 17.55
N SER A 124 10.03 5.60 16.56
CA SER A 124 10.04 6.01 15.14
C SER A 124 8.71 6.63 14.69
N THR A 125 7.62 6.25 15.36
CA THR A 125 6.27 6.79 15.15
C THR A 125 5.56 6.94 16.50
N HIS A 126 4.52 7.77 16.57
CA HIS A 126 3.85 8.07 17.83
C HIS A 126 2.62 7.18 18.10
N SER A 127 1.72 7.06 17.14
CA SER A 127 0.39 6.47 17.29
C SER A 127 -0.02 5.57 16.15
N LEU A 128 0.58 5.74 14.97
CA LEU A 128 0.13 5.14 13.74
C LEU A 128 1.30 4.63 12.90
N ILE A 129 1.17 3.44 12.34
CA ILE A 129 1.95 2.98 11.19
C ILE A 129 0.96 2.82 10.05
N CYS A 130 1.18 3.49 8.94
CA CYS A 130 0.41 3.34 7.70
C CYS A 130 1.26 2.61 6.66
N HIS A 131 0.58 1.93 5.72
CA HIS A 131 1.22 1.28 4.58
C HIS A 131 0.76 1.93 3.28
N TRP A 132 1.69 2.08 2.33
CA TRP A 132 1.39 2.28 0.90
C TRP A 132 1.95 1.07 0.16
N GLN A 133 1.07 0.13 -0.14
CA GLN A 133 1.42 -1.14 -0.77
C GLN A 133 1.17 -1.05 -2.27
N THR A 134 2.11 -1.51 -3.08
CA THR A 134 2.01 -1.58 -4.54
C THR A 134 2.38 -2.99 -5.01
N PRO A 135 1.39 -3.87 -5.24
CA PRO A 135 1.60 -5.06 -6.06
C PRO A 135 1.98 -4.68 -7.50
N ILE A 136 3.04 -5.31 -7.99
CA ILE A 136 3.42 -5.35 -9.41
C ILE A 136 3.49 -6.83 -9.77
N ILE A 137 2.48 -7.32 -10.49
CA ILE A 137 2.32 -8.74 -10.80
C ILE A 137 2.12 -8.92 -12.29
N SER A 138 2.86 -9.84 -12.90
CA SER A 138 2.55 -10.36 -14.24
C SER A 138 2.25 -11.85 -14.14
N VAL A 139 1.18 -12.33 -14.77
CA VAL A 139 0.81 -13.74 -14.79
C VAL A 139 0.48 -14.18 -16.20
N ALA A 140 1.12 -15.26 -16.66
CA ALA A 140 0.85 -15.92 -17.92
C ALA A 140 -0.01 -17.15 -17.65
N TYR A 141 -1.15 -17.22 -18.34
CA TYR A 141 -2.06 -18.35 -18.29
C TYR A 141 -2.00 -19.10 -19.62
N SER A 142 -2.08 -20.42 -19.56
CA SER A 142 -2.14 -21.26 -20.74
C SER A 142 -2.99 -22.49 -20.51
N ASN A 143 -3.64 -22.97 -21.57
CA ASN A 143 -4.41 -24.20 -21.54
C ASN A 143 -4.10 -25.06 -22.77
N ALA A 144 -3.44 -26.19 -22.55
CA ALA A 144 -3.17 -27.20 -23.58
C ALA A 144 -3.76 -28.56 -23.18
N THR A 145 -4.87 -28.56 -22.43
CA THR A 145 -5.44 -29.79 -21.84
C THR A 145 -6.43 -30.52 -22.75
N GLY A 146 -6.74 -29.99 -23.95
CA GLY A 146 -7.71 -30.57 -24.89
C GLY A 146 -9.17 -30.27 -24.54
N ALA A 147 -9.42 -29.42 -23.54
CA ALA A 147 -10.76 -29.02 -23.11
C ALA A 147 -10.73 -27.65 -22.42
N ARG A 148 -11.89 -26.99 -22.33
CA ARG A 148 -12.05 -25.74 -21.59
C ARG A 148 -11.72 -25.94 -20.10
N GLN A 149 -10.89 -25.06 -19.55
CA GLN A 149 -10.50 -25.07 -18.14
C GLN A 149 -10.91 -23.78 -17.44
N SER A 150 -11.06 -23.83 -16.12
CA SER A 150 -11.09 -22.63 -15.29
C SER A 150 -9.68 -22.28 -14.82
N TYR A 151 -9.31 -21.01 -14.99
CA TYR A 151 -8.07 -20.48 -14.44
C TYR A 151 -8.36 -19.74 -13.13
N ARG A 152 -7.37 -19.70 -12.24
CA ARG A 152 -7.44 -18.92 -11.00
C ARG A 152 -6.04 -18.48 -10.59
N PHE A 153 -5.93 -17.24 -10.16
CA PHE A 153 -4.73 -16.71 -9.55
C PHE A 153 -5.12 -15.85 -8.36
N GLN A 154 -4.50 -16.13 -7.22
CA GLN A 154 -4.63 -15.34 -6.02
C GLN A 154 -3.24 -15.12 -5.44
N ALA A 155 -2.91 -13.87 -5.14
CA ALA A 155 -1.66 -13.51 -4.46
C ALA A 155 -1.92 -12.38 -3.47
N LEU A 156 -1.37 -12.51 -2.26
CA LEU A 156 -1.49 -11.51 -1.20
C LEU A 156 -0.20 -11.45 -0.37
N ALA A 157 0.09 -10.27 0.17
CA ALA A 157 1.16 -10.13 1.16
C ALA A 157 0.60 -10.22 2.59
N SER A 158 1.28 -10.99 3.44
CA SER A 158 1.06 -11.07 4.87
C SER A 158 2.18 -10.35 5.60
N TYR A 159 1.86 -9.62 6.66
CA TYR A 159 2.79 -8.88 7.48
C TYR A 159 2.71 -9.38 8.90
N ARG A 160 3.84 -9.89 9.38
CA ARG A 160 4.03 -10.24 10.78
C ARG A 160 4.64 -9.05 11.49
N ILE A 161 3.92 -8.48 12.45
CA ILE A 161 4.36 -7.34 13.24
C ILE A 161 4.73 -7.82 14.63
N GLU A 162 6.02 -7.77 14.93
CA GLU A 162 6.64 -8.33 16.12
C GLU A 162 6.99 -7.21 17.11
N SER A 163 6.65 -7.44 18.38
CA SER A 163 6.99 -6.55 19.49
C SER A 163 7.04 -7.33 20.79
N GLU A 164 8.01 -7.02 21.66
CA GLU A 164 8.10 -7.63 22.99
C GLU A 164 6.87 -7.33 23.85
N VAL A 165 6.16 -6.22 23.60
CA VAL A 165 4.93 -5.86 24.30
C VAL A 165 3.81 -6.89 24.08
N LEU A 166 3.84 -7.61 22.95
CA LEU A 166 2.87 -8.64 22.61
C LEU A 166 3.19 -10.01 23.27
N GLN A 167 4.28 -10.12 24.03
CA GLN A 167 4.59 -11.35 24.76
C GLN A 167 3.69 -11.51 25.97
N GLY A 168 3.15 -12.72 26.17
CA GLY A 168 2.25 -13.04 27.29
C GLY A 168 0.87 -12.39 27.22
N LEU A 169 0.49 -11.84 26.06
CA LEU A 169 -0.85 -11.33 25.79
C LEU A 169 -1.61 -12.31 24.90
N ASN A 170 -2.93 -12.37 25.06
CA ASN A 170 -3.81 -13.23 24.27
C ASN A 170 -4.72 -12.38 23.38
N ASP A 171 -5.05 -12.91 22.21
CA ASP A 171 -6.04 -12.35 21.31
C ASP A 171 -7.43 -12.40 21.95
N PRO A 172 -8.12 -11.26 22.15
CA PRO A 172 -9.45 -11.27 22.76
C PRO A 172 -10.50 -11.97 21.89
N ASN A 173 -10.26 -12.14 20.59
CA ASN A 173 -11.21 -12.76 19.67
C ASN A 173 -11.08 -14.28 19.62
N SER A 174 -9.86 -14.83 19.64
CA SER A 174 -9.64 -16.28 19.57
C SER A 174 -9.28 -16.92 20.92
N GLY A 175 -8.75 -16.13 21.87
CA GLY A 175 -8.19 -16.62 23.13
C GLY A 175 -6.75 -17.13 23.02
N ASP A 176 -6.18 -17.19 21.81
CA ASP A 176 -4.83 -17.68 21.58
C ASP A 176 -3.77 -16.65 21.99
N PRO A 177 -2.60 -17.06 22.48
CA PRO A 177 -1.51 -16.14 22.77
C PRO A 177 -0.96 -15.50 21.48
N TYR A 178 -0.69 -14.18 21.51
CA TYR A 178 -0.02 -13.46 20.42
C TYR A 178 1.43 -13.93 20.20
N ASN A 179 2.08 -14.49 21.23
CA ASN A 179 3.46 -14.97 21.16
C ASN A 179 4.44 -13.91 20.57
N GLY A 180 4.24 -12.65 20.95
CA GLY A 180 5.08 -11.54 20.51
C GLY A 180 4.78 -10.97 19.12
N ALA A 181 3.71 -11.39 18.45
CA ALA A 181 3.37 -10.85 17.13
C ALA A 181 1.87 -10.82 16.81
N ILE A 182 1.50 -9.92 15.91
CA ILE A 182 0.21 -9.91 15.21
C ILE A 182 0.42 -10.11 13.71
N GLU A 183 -0.49 -10.81 13.05
CA GLU A 183 -0.44 -11.07 11.61
C GLU A 183 -1.53 -10.26 10.90
N LEU A 184 -1.15 -9.59 9.82
CA LEU A 184 -2.05 -8.80 9.00
C LEU A 184 -1.90 -9.19 7.53
N ALA A 185 -3.00 -9.50 6.86
CA ALA A 185 -3.01 -9.66 5.41
C ALA A 185 -3.43 -8.35 4.74
N LEU A 186 -2.64 -7.87 3.78
CA LEU A 186 -3.02 -6.74 2.94
C LEU A 186 -3.46 -7.22 1.55
N GLY A 187 -3.87 -6.25 0.71
CA GLY A 187 -4.62 -6.45 -0.52
C GLY A 187 -4.18 -7.67 -1.35
N SER A 188 -5.18 -8.39 -1.85
CA SER A 188 -4.98 -9.55 -2.71
C SER A 188 -5.30 -9.20 -4.16
N ILE A 189 -4.46 -9.62 -5.09
CA ILE A 189 -4.90 -9.80 -6.48
C ILE A 189 -5.68 -11.11 -6.51
N ASN A 190 -6.91 -11.05 -6.99
CA ASN A 190 -7.73 -12.22 -7.26
C ASN A 190 -8.19 -12.14 -8.71
N ASP A 191 -7.82 -13.12 -9.50
CA ASP A 191 -8.22 -13.26 -10.88
C ASP A 191 -8.72 -14.67 -11.14
N ALA A 192 -9.80 -14.78 -11.88
CA ALA A 192 -10.42 -16.04 -12.23
C ALA A 192 -11.22 -15.90 -13.52
N GLY A 193 -11.38 -17.01 -14.21
CA GLY A 193 -12.16 -17.07 -15.43
C GLY A 193 -12.02 -18.42 -16.10
N TYR A 194 -12.15 -18.43 -17.43
CA TYR A 194 -12.04 -19.63 -18.25
C TYR A 194 -11.01 -19.43 -19.36
N LEU A 195 -10.38 -20.52 -19.75
CA LEU A 195 -9.53 -20.67 -20.93
C LEU A 195 -10.17 -21.73 -21.81
N GLU A 196 -10.38 -21.43 -23.08
CA GLU A 196 -10.64 -22.45 -24.08
C GLU A 196 -9.36 -23.26 -24.34
N ASP A 197 -9.47 -24.38 -25.05
CA ASP A 197 -8.28 -25.16 -25.41
C ASP A 197 -7.40 -24.38 -26.40
N GLY A 198 -6.08 -24.38 -26.15
CA GLY A 198 -5.10 -23.61 -26.92
C GLY A 198 -4.96 -22.14 -26.50
N ASP A 199 -5.77 -21.65 -25.57
CA ASP A 199 -5.67 -20.26 -25.11
C ASP A 199 -4.36 -20.00 -24.37
N PHE A 200 -3.75 -18.86 -24.68
CA PHE A 200 -2.61 -18.29 -23.95
C PHE A 200 -2.80 -16.78 -23.82
N PHE A 201 -2.66 -16.25 -22.62
CA PHE A 201 -2.58 -14.80 -22.43
C PHE A 201 -1.79 -14.42 -21.19
N THR A 202 -1.30 -13.18 -21.17
CA THR A 202 -0.65 -12.58 -20.00
C THR A 202 -1.49 -11.44 -19.45
N ARG A 203 -1.53 -11.30 -18.13
CA ARG A 203 -2.10 -10.13 -17.44
C ARG A 203 -1.06 -9.46 -16.58
N GLN A 204 -1.14 -8.14 -16.53
CA GLN A 204 -0.31 -7.31 -15.67
C GLN A 204 -1.19 -6.50 -14.72
N TYR A 205 -0.83 -6.54 -13.44
CA TYR A 205 -1.46 -5.80 -12.36
C TYR A 205 -0.44 -4.83 -11.79
N THR A 206 -0.80 -3.55 -11.75
CA THR A 206 -0.03 -2.52 -11.06
C THR A 206 -1.02 -1.60 -10.39
N GLN A 207 -1.17 -1.78 -9.09
CA GLN A 207 -2.16 -1.05 -8.29
C GLN A 207 -1.53 -0.66 -6.97
N SER A 208 -1.85 0.52 -6.46
CA SER A 208 -1.39 0.95 -5.14
C SER A 208 -2.58 1.08 -4.20
N ARG A 209 -2.42 0.59 -2.97
CA ARG A 209 -3.36 0.76 -1.87
C ARG A 209 -2.67 1.44 -0.70
N THR A 210 -3.28 2.53 -0.25
CA THR A 210 -2.91 3.26 0.96
C THR A 210 -3.83 2.86 2.10
N CYS A 211 -3.29 2.80 3.32
CA CYS A 211 -4.08 2.53 4.51
C CYS A 211 -5.17 3.61 4.72
N ILE A 212 -6.29 3.23 5.33
CA ILE A 212 -7.34 4.17 5.77
C ILE A 212 -7.19 4.44 7.27
N GLY A 213 -7.10 3.38 8.09
CA GLY A 213 -6.98 3.45 9.55
C GLY A 213 -5.63 2.98 10.10
N GLY A 214 -4.58 3.05 9.28
CA GLY A 214 -3.28 2.45 9.60
C GLY A 214 -3.16 0.98 9.21
N LEU A 215 -1.92 0.51 9.10
CA LEU A 215 -1.55 -0.88 9.28
C LEU A 215 -1.68 -1.27 10.77
N VAL A 216 -1.18 -0.42 11.67
CA VAL A 216 -1.29 -0.56 13.13
C VAL A 216 -1.51 0.83 13.72
N SER A 217 -2.48 0.97 14.61
CA SER A 217 -2.70 2.20 15.38
C SER A 217 -2.86 1.89 16.86
N LYS A 218 -2.58 2.87 17.74
CA LYS A 218 -2.84 2.72 19.19
C LYS A 218 -4.29 2.32 19.45
N ARG A 219 -5.21 2.97 18.75
CA ARG A 219 -6.63 2.67 18.83
C ARG A 219 -6.92 1.22 18.46
N ALA A 220 -6.39 0.72 17.34
CA ALA A 220 -6.58 -0.67 16.97
C ALA A 220 -5.97 -1.62 18.01
N LEU A 221 -4.79 -1.31 18.55
CA LEU A 221 -4.16 -2.12 19.61
C LEU A 221 -5.05 -2.24 20.86
N VAL A 222 -5.74 -1.17 21.25
CA VAL A 222 -6.66 -1.18 22.39
C VAL A 222 -7.99 -1.85 22.01
N ASP A 223 -8.65 -1.34 20.98
CA ASP A 223 -10.04 -1.70 20.64
C ASP A 223 -10.15 -3.11 20.03
N GLN A 224 -9.17 -3.52 19.22
CA GLN A 224 -9.22 -4.78 18.44
C GLN A 224 -8.33 -5.87 19.04
N TYR A 225 -7.16 -5.48 19.57
CA TYR A 225 -6.18 -6.41 20.13
C TYR A 225 -6.20 -6.48 21.66
N GLY A 226 -7.08 -5.72 22.33
CA GLY A 226 -7.31 -5.83 23.76
C GLY A 226 -6.15 -5.35 24.64
N LEU A 227 -5.20 -4.60 24.09
CA LEU A 227 -4.12 -4.01 24.87
C LEU A 227 -4.68 -2.91 25.78
N THR A 228 -4.06 -2.74 26.95
CA THR A 228 -4.27 -1.52 27.73
C THR A 228 -3.64 -0.31 27.03
N GLU A 229 -4.17 0.86 27.32
CA GLU A 229 -3.60 2.16 26.92
C GLU A 229 -2.09 2.29 27.20
N ALA A 230 -1.62 1.75 28.33
CA ALA A 230 -0.21 1.76 28.69
C ALA A 230 0.62 0.83 27.80
N GLN A 231 0.10 -0.35 27.47
CA GLN A 231 0.74 -1.31 26.56
C GLN A 231 0.77 -0.76 25.13
N ALA A 232 -0.33 -0.19 24.63
CA ALA A 232 -0.37 0.44 23.31
C ALA A 232 0.65 1.59 23.21
N ARG A 233 0.79 2.42 24.25
CA ARG A 233 1.87 3.44 24.31
C ARG A 233 3.27 2.83 24.34
N ARG A 234 3.45 1.72 25.06
CA ARG A 234 4.74 1.02 25.16
C ARG A 234 5.14 0.40 23.80
N PHE A 235 4.17 -0.16 23.07
CA PHE A 235 4.37 -0.75 21.74
C PHE A 235 5.09 0.21 20.78
N PHE A 236 4.64 1.47 20.71
CA PHE A 236 5.28 2.49 19.87
C PHE A 236 6.58 3.08 20.44
N ARG A 237 6.88 2.85 21.72
CA ARG A 237 8.14 3.29 22.36
C ARG A 237 9.25 2.27 22.22
N GLU A 238 8.92 1.00 21.99
CA GLU A 238 9.85 -0.10 21.82
C GLU A 238 10.07 -0.41 20.33
N PRO A 239 11.15 -1.12 19.97
CA PRO A 239 11.36 -1.55 18.60
C PRO A 239 10.21 -2.42 18.09
N ILE A 240 9.88 -2.25 16.80
CA ILE A 240 8.87 -3.04 16.09
C ILE A 240 9.54 -3.66 14.87
N THR A 241 9.48 -4.98 14.73
CA THR A 241 9.96 -5.67 13.53
C THR A 241 8.77 -6.07 12.67
N ILE A 242 8.80 -5.71 11.39
CA ILE A 242 7.76 -6.09 10.42
C ILE A 242 8.40 -7.02 9.40
N ARG A 243 7.87 -8.23 9.28
CA ARG A 243 8.28 -9.22 8.27
C ARG A 243 7.18 -9.39 7.25
N MET A 244 7.56 -9.53 5.99
CA MET A 244 6.61 -9.73 4.90
C MET A 244 6.76 -11.11 4.28
N SER A 245 5.63 -11.76 4.08
CA SER A 245 5.47 -13.04 3.42
C SER A 245 4.53 -12.87 2.22
N ILE A 246 4.73 -13.63 1.16
CA ILE A 246 3.83 -13.66 0.00
C ILE A 246 3.21 -15.05 -0.10
N ARG A 247 1.88 -15.11 -0.16
CA ARG A 247 1.14 -16.36 -0.25
C ARG A 247 -0.01 -16.28 -1.22
N GLY A 248 -0.45 -17.43 -1.71
CA GLY A 248 -1.47 -17.49 -2.73
C GLY A 248 -1.68 -18.87 -3.30
N ASN A 249 -2.39 -18.89 -4.43
CA ASN A 249 -2.71 -20.10 -5.16
C ASN A 249 -2.87 -19.79 -6.65
N ALA A 250 -2.37 -20.68 -7.51
CA ALA A 250 -2.41 -20.55 -8.96
C ALA A 250 -2.96 -21.82 -9.63
N ARG A 251 -3.71 -21.67 -10.71
CA ARG A 251 -4.21 -22.76 -11.56
C ARG A 251 -4.26 -22.30 -13.00
N MET A 252 -3.83 -23.17 -13.91
CA MET A 252 -3.64 -22.84 -15.35
C MET A 252 -2.65 -21.69 -15.56
N VAL A 253 -1.64 -21.58 -14.68
CA VAL A 253 -0.58 -20.58 -14.77
C VAL A 253 0.68 -21.26 -15.27
N GLU A 254 1.29 -20.69 -16.30
CA GLU A 254 2.56 -21.16 -16.84
C GLU A 254 3.74 -20.46 -16.16
N ALA A 255 3.60 -19.15 -15.95
CA ALA A 255 4.58 -18.34 -15.24
C ALA A 255 3.91 -17.17 -14.53
N ALA A 256 4.49 -16.72 -13.43
CA ALA A 256 4.12 -15.46 -12.80
C ALA A 256 5.32 -14.79 -12.13
N ASN A 257 5.37 -13.46 -12.22
CA ASN A 257 6.31 -12.63 -11.45
C ASN A 257 5.48 -11.84 -10.45
N ILE A 258 5.74 -12.03 -9.16
CA ILE A 258 4.93 -11.49 -8.08
C ILE A 258 5.82 -10.60 -7.21
N ASN A 259 5.67 -9.29 -7.32
CA ASN A 259 6.33 -8.35 -6.42
C ASN A 259 5.31 -7.58 -5.58
N PHE A 260 5.55 -7.51 -4.27
CA PHE A 260 4.86 -6.59 -3.40
C PHE A 260 5.86 -5.61 -2.82
N GLY A 261 5.77 -4.34 -3.23
CA GLY A 261 6.50 -3.23 -2.62
C GLY A 261 5.64 -2.55 -1.56
N THR A 262 6.18 -2.33 -0.36
CA THR A 262 5.45 -1.71 0.76
C THR A 262 6.26 -0.62 1.39
N ARG A 263 5.71 0.58 1.38
CA ARG A 263 6.26 1.75 2.03
C ARG A 263 5.53 1.96 3.35
N PHE A 264 6.27 2.26 4.41
CA PHE A 264 5.68 2.56 5.71
C PHE A 264 5.84 4.03 6.04
N THR A 265 4.76 4.60 6.57
CA THR A 265 4.77 5.95 7.14
C THR A 265 4.24 5.92 8.57
N GLY A 266 4.60 6.90 9.36
CA GLY A 266 4.11 7.09 10.72
C GLY A 266 3.94 8.56 11.07
N ASP A 267 3.62 8.85 12.32
CA ASP A 267 3.32 10.18 12.87
C ASP A 267 4.28 10.62 14.00
#